data_AF-A0A928GDF4-F1
#
_entry.id   AF-A0A928GDF4-F1
#
_cell.length_a   1.000
_cell.length_b   1.000
_cell.length_c   1.000
_cell.angle_alpha   90.00
_cell.angle_beta   90.00
_cell.angle_gamma   90.00
#
_symmetry.space_group_name_H-M   'P 1'
#
loop_
_entity.id
_entity.type
_entity.pdbx_description
1 polymer ?
#
loop_
_entity_poly.entity_id
_entity_poly.type
_entity_poly.pdbx_seq_one_letter_code
_entity_poly.pdbx_strand_id
1 'polypeptide(L)' 'MKQKKLKITLEDFILANRKAARMEEIERHGRQVQSRRMVHKSKKTYDRNRLKRAVIKSGDGSFLYY' A
#
# COMPACT_ATOMS: atom_id res chain seq x y z
N MET A 1 41.05 -9.75 -21.44
CA MET A 1 40.01 -9.35 -20.47
C MET A 1 39.60 -10.57 -19.65
N LYS A 2 39.64 -10.50 -18.32
CA LYS A 2 39.32 -11.65 -17.46
C LYS A 2 37.80 -11.88 -17.50
N GLN A 3 37.35 -12.99 -18.07
CA GLN A 3 35.92 -13.35 -18.05
C GLN A 3 35.47 -13.50 -16.60
N LYS A 4 34.52 -12.67 -16.17
CA LYS A 4 33.90 -12.82 -14.85
C LYS A 4 33.04 -14.09 -14.92
N LYS A 5 33.38 -15.08 -14.09
CA LYS A 5 32.54 -16.27 -13.94
C LYS A 5 31.20 -15.82 -13.38
N LEU A 6 30.13 -16.03 -14.13
CA LEU A 6 28.76 -15.76 -13.68
C LEU A 6 28.45 -16.76 -12.56
N LYS A 7 28.68 -16.34 -11.33
CA LYS A 7 28.39 -17.14 -10.14
C LYS A 7 27.05 -16.66 -9.59
N ILE A 8 26.03 -17.50 -9.72
CA ILE A 8 24.72 -17.21 -9.15
C ILE A 8 24.85 -17.32 -7.64
N THR A 9 24.61 -16.21 -6.94
CA THR A 9 24.58 -16.19 -5.48
C THR A 9 23.19 -16.59 -4.98
N LEU A 10 23.09 -16.92 -3.68
CA LEU A 10 21.80 -17.16 -3.05
C LEU A 10 20.89 -15.92 -3.13
N GLU A 11 21.47 -14.73 -3.04
CA GLU A 11 20.75 -13.46 -3.16
C GLU A 11 20.13 -13.29 -4.54
N ASP A 12 20.87 -13.64 -5.60
CA ASP A 12 20.37 -13.61 -6.98
C ASP A 12 19.17 -14.54 -7.16
N PHE A 13 19.25 -15.76 -6.59
CA PHE A 13 18.15 -16.72 -6.62
C PHE A 13 16.90 -16.20 -5.90
N ILE A 14 17.07 -15.62 -4.71
CA ILE A 14 15.97 -15.02 -3.95
C ILE A 14 15.35 -13.86 -4.73
N LEU A 15 16.18 -13.01 -5.35
CA LEU A 15 15.72 -11.87 -6.15
C LEU A 15 14.92 -12.33 -7.37
N ALA A 16 15.39 -13.37 -8.07
CA ALA A 16 14.70 -13.95 -9.21
C ALA A 16 13.31 -14.49 -8.80
N ASN A 17 13.24 -15.23 -7.69
CA ASN A 17 11.97 -15.77 -7.18
C ASN A 17 10.98 -14.65 -6.79
N ARG A 18 11.47 -13.59 -6.14
CA ARG A 18 10.63 -12.41 -5.81
C ARG A 18 10.05 -11.75 -7.06
N LYS A 19 10.86 -11.60 -8.11
CA LYS A 19 10.41 -11.04 -9.39
C LYS A 19 9.39 -11.95 -10.07
N ALA A 20 9.65 -13.25 -10.10
CA ALA A 20 8.73 -14.24 -10.69
C ALA A 20 7.36 -14.21 -10.00
N ALA A 21 7.33 -14.26 -8.66
CA ALA A 21 6.09 -14.19 -7.89
C ALA A 21 5.31 -12.88 -8.17
N ARG A 22 6.01 -11.75 -8.31
CA ARG A 22 5.38 -10.47 -8.61
C ARG A 22 4.79 -10.43 -10.03
N MET A 23 5.46 -11.04 -11.01
CA MET A 23 4.94 -11.12 -12.38
C MET A 23 3.69 -12.00 -12.44
N GLU A 24 3.70 -13.14 -11.75
CA GLU A 24 2.53 -14.03 -11.63
C GLU A 24 1.34 -13.32 -10.96
N GLU A 25 1.61 -12.48 -9.95
CA GLU A 25 0.58 -11.66 -9.31
C GLU A 25 -0.01 -10.60 -10.25
N ILE A 26 0.85 -9.92 -11.04
CA ILE A 26 0.43 -8.94 -12.04
C ILE A 26 -0.37 -9.60 -13.17
N GLU A 27 0.04 -10.78 -13.63
CA GLU A 27 -0.68 -11.51 -14.67
C GLU A 27 -2.09 -11.90 -14.21
N ARG A 28 -2.23 -12.38 -12.96
CA ARG A 28 -3.53 -12.77 -12.40
C ARG A 28 -4.45 -11.60 -12.07
N HIS A 29 -3.90 -10.49 -11.55
CA HIS A 29 -4.70 -9.44 -10.92
C HIS A 29 -4.56 -8.06 -11.59
N GLY A 30 -3.63 -7.89 -12.52
CA GLY A 30 -3.29 -6.61 -13.17
C GLY A 30 -2.59 -5.60 -12.24
N ARG A 31 -2.46 -5.91 -10.95
CA ARG A 31 -1.86 -5.06 -9.91
C ARG A 31 -1.42 -5.90 -8.73
N GLN A 32 -0.52 -5.34 -7.92
CA GLN A 32 -0.17 -5.94 -6.63
C GLN A 32 -1.41 -6.05 -5.73
N VAL A 33 -1.65 -7.24 -5.22
CA VAL A 33 -2.71 -7.58 -4.27
C VAL A 33 -2.30 -7.03 -2.91
N GLN A 34 -2.99 -5.99 -2.46
CA GLN A 34 -2.84 -5.50 -1.10
C GLN A 34 -3.64 -6.39 -0.15
N SER A 35 -2.95 -7.21 0.64
CA SER A 35 -3.58 -8.05 1.68
C SER A 35 -4.23 -7.22 2.78
N ARG A 36 -3.84 -5.94 2.95
CA ARG A 36 -4.43 -5.00 3.92
C ARG A 36 -5.28 -3.96 3.20
N ARG A 37 -6.58 -4.24 3.06
CA ARG A 37 -7.55 -3.30 2.47
C ARG A 37 -7.89 -2.12 3.40
N MET A 38 -7.71 -2.29 4.72
CA MET A 38 -7.96 -1.23 5.69
C MET A 38 -6.89 -1.24 6.78
N VAL A 39 -6.20 -0.10 6.93
CA VAL A 39 -5.65 0.27 8.24
C VAL A 39 -6.86 0.37 9.16
N HIS A 40 -6.91 -0.42 10.23
CA HIS A 40 -7.97 -0.36 11.23
C HIS A 40 -7.94 1.04 11.87
N LYS A 41 -8.69 1.98 11.28
CA LYS A 41 -8.88 3.29 11.88
C LYS A 41 -9.96 3.12 12.94
N SER A 42 -9.70 3.61 14.16
CA SER A 42 -10.78 3.78 15.12
C SER A 42 -11.85 4.67 14.48
N LYS A 43 -13.05 4.11 14.24
CA LYS A 43 -14.16 4.79 13.58
C LYS A 43 -14.40 6.17 14.20
N LYS A 44 -14.35 6.23 15.53
CA LYS A 44 -14.48 7.47 16.33
C LYS A 44 -13.44 8.54 15.99
N THR A 45 -12.17 8.16 15.84
CA THR A 45 -11.09 9.13 15.55
C THR A 45 -11.14 9.59 14.09
N TYR A 46 -11.43 8.67 13.15
CA TYR A 46 -11.57 9.01 11.74
C TYR A 46 -12.75 9.95 11.49
N ASP A 47 -13.93 9.61 12.01
CA ASP A 47 -15.15 10.40 11.81
C ASP A 47 -15.03 11.78 12.44
N ARG A 48 -14.45 11.90 13.65
CA ARG A 48 -14.17 13.20 14.27
C ARG A 48 -13.25 14.08 13.43
N ASN A 49 -12.17 13.50 12.90
CA ASN A 49 -11.23 14.25 12.07
C ASN A 49 -11.84 14.63 10.72
N ARG A 50 -12.69 13.77 10.16
CA ARG A 50 -13.44 14.03 8.93
C ARG A 50 -14.45 15.17 9.14
N LEU A 51 -15.24 15.13 10.21
CA LEU A 51 -16.22 16.18 10.55
C LEU A 51 -15.55 17.52 10.86
N LYS A 52 -14.45 17.53 11.63
CA LYS A 52 -13.66 18.74 11.87
C LYS A 52 -13.16 19.38 10.57
N ARG A 53 -12.66 18.56 9.64
CA ARG A 53 -12.22 19.05 8.32
C ARG A 53 -13.39 19.57 7.49
N ALA A 54 -14.56 18.94 7.58
CA ALA A 54 -15.76 19.41 6.89
C ALA A 54 -16.16 20.81 7.38
N VAL A 55 -16.25 21.01 8.70
CA VAL A 55 -16.57 22.31 9.33
C VAL A 55 -15.57 23.41 8.93
N ILE A 56 -14.27 23.11 8.95
CA ILE A 56 -13.23 24.09 8.53
C ILE A 56 -13.39 24.47 7.06
N LYS A 57 -13.77 23.52 6.21
CA LYS A 57 -13.94 23.76 4.77
C LYS A 57 -15.19 24.57 4.47
N SER A 58 -16.29 24.31 5.17
CA SER A 58 -17.59 24.92 4.90
C SER A 58 -17.80 26.24 5.66
N GLY A 59 -17.00 26.50 6.70
CA GLY A 59 -17.06 27.75 7.48
C GLY A 59 -18.30 27.86 8.38
N ASP A 60 -19.17 26.85 8.38
CA ASP A 60 -20.37 26.77 9.17
C ASP A 60 -20.25 25.65 10.23
N GLY A 61 -20.51 26.02 11.49
CA GLY A 61 -20.47 25.11 12.65
C GLY A 61 -21.67 24.15 12.75
N SER A 62 -22.51 24.09 11.71
CA SER A 62 -23.79 23.37 11.69
C SER A 62 -23.63 21.85 11.94
N PHE A 63 -22.51 21.27 11.51
CA PHE A 63 -22.17 19.85 11.69
C PHE A 63 -21.75 19.44 13.11
N LEU A 64 -21.66 20.37 14.07
CA LEU A 64 -21.26 20.08 15.46
C LEU A 64 -22.45 19.88 16.41
N TYR A 65 -23.69 20.08 15.93
CA TYR A 65 -24.91 20.12 16.76
C TYR A 65 -25.88 18.95 16.52
N TYR A 66 -25.42 17.85 15.90
CA TYR A 66 -26.17 16.60 15.74
C TYR A 66 -25.34 15.38 16.14
#